data_AF-A0A1G6M307-F1
#
_entry.id   AF-A0A1G6M307-F1
#
_cell.length_a   1.000
_cell.length_b   1.000
_cell.length_c   1.000
_cell.angle_alpha   90.00
_cell.angle_beta   90.00
_cell.angle_gamma   90.00
#
_symmetry.space_group_name_H-M   'P 1'
#
loop_
_entity.id
_entity.type
_entity.pdbx_description
1 polymer ?
#
loop_
_entity_poly.entity_id
_entity_poly.type
_entity_poly.pdbx_seq_one_letter_code
_entity_poly.pdbx_strand_id
1 'polypeptide(L)'
;MRDAVAKEVERLNNLGLSNREMGPAVAGTFDKTTGKYYFGINNTLGKIPEELHPLIEQRITNMPKNIKEGYTFTYGEGSHAEVYSLNQALLANSQASASNFITHVVRSGKKLKPAGMMMPTCPHCNFITEGFEFSSEVKKIGKSN
;
A
#
# COMPACT_ATOMS: atom_id res chain seq x y z
N MET A 1 11.19 -7.55 -6.17
CA MET A 1 10.17 -6.56 -5.76
C MET A 1 10.74 -5.18 -5.38
N ARG A 2 11.76 -5.07 -4.52
CA ARG A 2 12.40 -3.78 -4.19
C ARG A 2 12.79 -2.97 -5.43
N ASP A 3 13.47 -3.60 -6.39
CA ASP A 3 13.88 -2.93 -7.64
C ASP A 3 12.70 -2.48 -8.51
N ALA A 4 11.59 -3.24 -8.51
CA ALA A 4 10.40 -2.89 -9.28
C ALA A 4 9.73 -1.64 -8.70
N VAL A 5 9.62 -1.53 -7.38
CA VAL A 5 9.07 -0.34 -6.72
C VAL A 5 10.03 0.85 -6.86
N ALA A 6 11.35 0.63 -6.79
CA ALA A 6 12.33 1.69 -7.02
C ALA A 6 12.25 2.27 -8.44
N LYS A 7 12.10 1.40 -9.46
CA LYS A 7 11.86 1.82 -10.86
C LYS A 7 10.56 2.59 -11.01
N GLU A 8 9.52 2.20 -10.29
CA GLU A 8 8.25 2.94 -10.31
C GLU A 8 8.39 4.33 -9.70
N VAL A 9 9.11 4.47 -8.58
CA VAL A 9 9.44 5.78 -7.99
C VAL A 9 10.20 6.65 -8.99
N GLU A 10 11.20 6.09 -9.69
CA GLU A 10 11.96 6.81 -10.72
C GLU A 10 11.04 7.25 -11.88
N ARG A 11 10.17 6.36 -12.36
CA ARG A 11 9.20 6.65 -13.42
C ARG A 11 8.28 7.81 -13.03
N LEU A 12 7.73 7.80 -11.82
CA LEU A 12 6.84 8.86 -11.33
C LEU A 12 7.55 10.22 -11.21
N ASN A 13 8.81 10.22 -10.75
CA ASN A 13 9.64 11.42 -10.74
C ASN A 13 9.92 11.94 -12.16
N ASN A 14 10.23 11.05 -13.10
CA ASN A 14 10.47 11.41 -14.51
C ASN A 14 9.23 11.94 -15.23
N LEU A 15 8.02 11.55 -14.77
CA LEU A 15 6.76 12.13 -15.22
C LEU A 15 6.48 13.52 -14.62
N GLY A 16 7.34 14.01 -13.73
CA GLY A 16 7.23 15.34 -13.13
C GLY A 16 6.25 15.43 -11.98
N LEU A 17 5.78 14.30 -11.42
CA LEU A 17 4.93 14.35 -10.23
C LEU A 17 5.71 14.94 -9.06
N SER A 18 5.11 15.92 -8.40
CA SER A 18 5.68 16.48 -7.19
C SER A 18 5.51 15.52 -6.01
N ASN A 19 6.34 15.70 -4.98
CA ASN A 19 6.19 15.00 -3.69
C ASN A 19 4.82 15.24 -3.03
N ARG A 20 4.13 16.33 -3.41
CA ARG A 20 2.78 16.61 -2.92
C ARG A 20 1.75 15.74 -3.64
N GLU A 21 1.93 15.50 -4.94
CA GLU A 21 1.04 14.66 -5.74
C GLU A 21 1.25 13.18 -5.47
N MET A 22 2.50 12.73 -5.36
CA MET A 22 2.80 11.33 -5.00
C MET A 22 2.38 10.98 -3.57
N GLY A 23 2.32 11.99 -2.69
CA GLY A 23 2.18 11.77 -1.25
C GLY A 23 3.40 11.06 -0.64
N PRO A 24 3.27 10.49 0.57
CA PRO A 24 4.41 9.99 1.33
C PRO A 24 4.99 8.64 0.87
N ALA A 25 4.22 7.84 0.12
CA ALA A 25 4.58 6.46 -0.18
C ALA A 25 4.26 6.07 -1.62
N VAL A 26 5.04 5.10 -2.10
CA VAL A 26 4.79 4.32 -3.31
C VAL A 26 4.79 2.85 -2.90
N ALA A 27 3.79 2.10 -3.36
CA ALA A 27 3.67 0.68 -3.08
C ALA A 27 3.64 -0.12 -4.36
N GLY A 28 4.16 -1.34 -4.29
CA GLY A 28 4.00 -2.35 -5.33
C GLY A 28 3.52 -3.66 -4.72
N THR A 29 2.54 -4.29 -5.35
CA THR A 29 2.06 -5.64 -5.03
C THR A 29 2.45 -6.57 -6.17
N PHE A 30 3.18 -7.63 -5.85
CA PHE A 30 3.56 -8.69 -6.78
C PHE A 30 2.62 -9.89 -6.61
N ASP A 31 2.03 -10.31 -7.73
CA ASP A 31 1.24 -11.53 -7.82
C ASP A 31 2.16 -12.70 -8.22
N LYS A 32 2.38 -13.62 -7.27
CA LYS A 32 3.25 -14.80 -7.45
C LYS A 32 2.72 -15.78 -8.49
N THR A 33 1.43 -15.74 -8.83
CA THR A 33 0.82 -16.67 -9.80
C THR A 33 0.97 -16.19 -11.24
N THR A 34 0.96 -14.87 -11.46
CA THR A 34 1.03 -14.29 -12.81
C THR A 34 2.37 -13.62 -13.12
N GLY A 35 3.19 -13.35 -12.10
CA GLY A 35 4.45 -12.61 -12.25
C GLY A 35 4.26 -11.11 -12.49
N LYS A 36 3.04 -10.58 -12.33
CA LYS A 36 2.72 -9.17 -12.57
C LYS A 36 2.92 -8.32 -11.32
N TYR A 37 3.28 -7.05 -11.54
CA TYR A 37 3.36 -6.02 -10.52
C TYR A 37 2.25 -5.01 -10.71
N TYR A 38 1.65 -4.59 -9.60
CA TYR A 38 0.63 -3.55 -9.53
C TYR A 38 1.13 -2.46 -8.60
N PHE A 39 1.00 -1.19 -8.99
CA PHE A 39 1.58 -0.07 -8.26
C PHE A 39 0.51 0.89 -7.75
N GLY A 40 0.80 1.55 -6.64
CA GLY A 40 -0.08 2.54 -6.03
C GLY A 40 0.71 3.69 -5.43
N ILE A 41 0.12 4.87 -5.45
CA ILE A 41 0.56 6.06 -4.71
C ILE A 41 -0.56 6.50 -3.78
N ASN A 42 -0.26 7.34 -2.80
CA ASN A 42 -1.29 7.90 -1.93
C ASN A 42 -2.23 8.82 -2.71
N ASN A 43 -3.50 8.82 -2.34
CA ASN A 43 -4.44 9.86 -2.75
C ASN A 43 -4.47 10.97 -1.68
N THR A 44 -3.87 12.13 -1.99
CA THR A 44 -3.77 13.24 -1.03
C THR A 44 -5.07 14.00 -0.80
N LEU A 45 -6.16 13.62 -1.48
CA LEU A 45 -7.51 14.10 -1.21
C LEU A 45 -8.30 13.14 -0.32
N GLY A 46 -7.68 12.04 0.15
CA GLY A 46 -8.33 11.09 1.04
C GLY A 46 -9.27 10.11 0.34
N LYS A 47 -9.29 10.08 -0.99
CA LYS A 47 -10.19 9.22 -1.75
C LYS A 47 -9.67 7.78 -1.83
N ILE A 48 -10.56 6.84 -1.64
CA ILE A 48 -10.33 5.41 -1.89
C ILE A 48 -10.37 5.12 -3.40
N PRO A 49 -9.85 3.97 -3.87
CA PRO A 49 -9.98 3.56 -5.27
C PRO A 49 -11.43 3.60 -5.76
N GLU A 50 -11.65 4.04 -7.00
CA GLU A 50 -12.99 4.15 -7.60
C GLU A 50 -13.66 2.78 -7.78
N GLU A 51 -12.86 1.78 -8.14
CA GLU A 51 -13.28 0.38 -8.20
C GLU A 51 -12.60 -0.40 -7.07
N LEU A 52 -13.38 -1.10 -6.26
CA LEU A 52 -12.90 -1.86 -5.12
C LEU A 52 -13.14 -3.35 -5.31
N HIS A 53 -12.13 -4.15 -4.98
CA HIS A 53 -12.34 -5.56 -4.75
C HIS A 53 -13.21 -5.75 -3.49
N PRO A 54 -14.21 -6.66 -3.49
CA PRO A 54 -15.17 -6.81 -2.38
C PRO A 54 -14.52 -6.97 -1.00
N LEU A 55 -13.40 -7.70 -0.92
CA LEU A 55 -12.63 -7.85 0.32
C LEU A 55 -12.09 -6.51 0.87
N ILE A 56 -11.60 -5.64 -0.01
CA ILE A 56 -11.03 -4.35 0.39
C ILE A 56 -12.16 -3.40 0.80
N GLU A 57 -13.24 -3.36 0.02
CA GLU A 57 -14.44 -2.58 0.33
C GLU A 57 -15.02 -2.97 1.70
N GLN A 58 -15.18 -4.27 1.96
CA GLN A 58 -15.69 -4.78 3.22
C GLN A 58 -14.84 -4.31 4.41
N ARG A 59 -13.51 -4.31 4.27
CA ARG A 59 -12.59 -3.91 5.36
C ARG A 59 -12.52 -2.40 5.56
N ILE A 60 -12.66 -1.60 4.50
CA ILE A 60 -12.78 -0.14 4.65
C ILE A 60 -14.10 0.19 5.38
N THR A 61 -15.21 -0.38 4.91
CA THR A 61 -16.55 -0.08 5.45
C THR A 61 -16.72 -0.55 6.90
N ASN A 62 -16.19 -1.72 7.24
CA ASN A 62 -16.35 -2.31 8.58
C ASN A 62 -15.18 -2.02 9.52
N MET A 63 -14.37 -1.00 9.24
CA MET A 63 -13.25 -0.65 10.11
C MET A 63 -13.74 -0.24 11.51
N PRO A 64 -13.26 -0.89 12.59
CA PRO A 64 -13.63 -0.53 13.95
C PRO A 64 -13.35 0.95 14.26
N LYS A 65 -14.27 1.59 14.98
CA LYS A 65 -14.18 3.02 15.33
C LYS A 65 -12.87 3.38 16.02
N ASN A 66 -12.38 2.53 16.93
CA ASN A 66 -11.12 2.74 17.63
C ASN A 66 -9.90 2.73 16.70
N ILE A 67 -9.92 1.93 15.62
CA ILE A 67 -8.86 1.91 14.61
C ILE A 67 -8.98 3.15 13.72
N LYS A 68 -10.20 3.46 13.28
CA LYS A 68 -10.49 4.62 12.43
C LYS A 68 -10.07 5.93 13.08
N GLU A 69 -10.53 6.19 14.30
CA GLU A 69 -10.25 7.43 15.04
C GLU A 69 -8.86 7.43 15.72
N GLY A 70 -8.28 6.25 15.96
CA GLY A 70 -6.98 6.11 16.63
C GLY A 70 -5.78 6.55 15.78
N TYR A 71 -5.95 6.80 14.48
CA TYR A 71 -4.89 7.27 13.59
C TYR A 71 -5.30 8.55 12.85
N THR A 72 -4.66 9.67 13.21
CA THR A 72 -4.99 11.01 12.70
C THR A 72 -4.03 11.50 11.62
N PHE A 73 -2.90 10.81 11.40
CA PHE A 73 -1.92 11.15 10.36
C PHE A 73 -2.29 10.52 9.01
N THR A 74 -3.53 10.72 8.56
CA THR A 74 -4.06 10.17 7.30
C THR A 74 -4.83 11.26 6.54
N TYR A 75 -4.96 11.08 5.22
CA TYR A 75 -5.94 11.84 4.43
C TYR A 75 -7.30 11.14 4.37
N GLY A 76 -7.37 9.86 4.75
CA GLY A 76 -8.58 9.03 4.77
C GLY A 76 -8.20 7.56 4.80
N GLU A 77 -8.96 6.74 5.53
CA GLU A 77 -8.78 5.29 5.51
C GLU A 77 -8.91 4.73 4.08
N GLY A 78 -8.02 3.82 3.69
CA GLY A 78 -8.03 3.24 2.34
C GLY A 78 -7.41 4.11 1.24
N SER A 79 -7.02 5.36 1.53
CA SER A 79 -6.44 6.28 0.53
C SER A 79 -4.94 6.08 0.28
N HIS A 80 -4.30 5.08 0.88
CA HIS A 80 -2.85 4.90 0.88
C HIS A 80 -2.36 3.96 -0.22
N ALA A 81 -1.09 4.13 -0.59
CA ALA A 81 -0.42 3.42 -1.68
C ALA A 81 -0.61 1.90 -1.61
N GLU A 82 -0.44 1.27 -0.45
CA GLU A 82 -0.58 -0.18 -0.30
C GLU A 82 -1.99 -0.71 -0.56
N VAL A 83 -3.02 0.11 -0.28
CA VAL A 83 -4.42 -0.26 -0.56
C VAL A 83 -4.67 -0.20 -2.05
N TYR A 84 -4.18 0.84 -2.74
CA TYR A 84 -4.29 0.95 -4.19
C TYR A 84 -3.58 -0.20 -4.91
N SER A 85 -2.33 -0.50 -4.56
CA SER A 85 -1.57 -1.56 -5.23
C SER A 85 -2.19 -2.95 -5.03
N LEU A 86 -2.63 -3.25 -3.81
CA LEU A 86 -3.24 -4.54 -3.49
C LEU A 86 -4.63 -4.68 -4.11
N ASN A 87 -5.43 -3.62 -4.08
CA ASN A 87 -6.76 -3.61 -4.69
C ASN A 87 -6.70 -3.94 -6.19
N GLN A 88 -5.77 -3.30 -6.92
CA GLN A 88 -5.57 -3.61 -8.34
C GLN A 88 -5.14 -5.06 -8.58
N ALA A 89 -4.25 -5.59 -7.74
CA ALA A 89 -3.79 -6.97 -7.85
C ALA A 89 -4.94 -7.98 -7.65
N LEU A 90 -5.82 -7.72 -6.68
CA LEU A 90 -7.00 -8.55 -6.40
C LEU A 90 -8.04 -8.49 -7.53
N LEU A 91 -8.35 -7.29 -8.03
CA LEU A 91 -9.27 -7.12 -9.16
C LEU A 91 -8.77 -7.85 -10.41
N ALA A 92 -7.47 -7.82 -10.66
CA ALA A 92 -6.86 -8.45 -11.82
C ALA A 92 -6.77 -9.99 -11.72
N ASN A 93 -6.92 -10.57 -10.53
CA ASN A 93 -6.80 -12.01 -10.32
C ASN A 93 -7.80 -12.54 -9.28
N SER A 94 -9.02 -12.80 -9.74
CA SER A 94 -10.13 -13.29 -8.92
C SER A 94 -9.94 -14.70 -8.34
N GLN A 95 -8.95 -15.45 -8.82
CA GLN A 95 -8.68 -16.83 -8.39
C GLN A 95 -7.52 -16.92 -7.37
N ALA A 96 -6.79 -15.82 -7.14
CA ALA A 96 -5.64 -15.83 -6.25
C ALA A 96 -6.04 -15.76 -4.78
N SER A 97 -5.39 -16.59 -3.96
CA SER A 97 -5.49 -16.49 -2.51
C SER A 97 -4.62 -15.34 -1.99
N ALA A 98 -4.88 -14.87 -0.77
CA ALA A 98 -4.09 -13.82 -0.14
C ALA A 98 -2.58 -14.14 -0.08
N SER A 99 -2.23 -15.42 0.12
CA SER A 99 -0.85 -15.88 0.16
C SER A 99 -0.13 -15.79 -1.18
N ASN A 100 -0.83 -15.51 -2.29
CA ASN A 100 -0.22 -15.35 -3.60
C ASN A 100 0.32 -13.94 -3.82
N PHE A 101 -0.06 -12.98 -2.98
CA PHE A 101 0.36 -11.60 -3.11
C PHE A 101 1.39 -11.24 -2.06
N ILE A 102 2.38 -10.46 -2.46
CA ILE A 102 3.31 -9.82 -1.55
C ILE A 102 3.39 -8.33 -1.90
N THR A 103 3.26 -7.48 -0.89
CA THR A 103 3.29 -6.02 -1.04
C THR A 103 4.60 -5.44 -0.51
N HIS A 104 5.11 -4.40 -1.15
CA HIS A 104 6.29 -3.65 -0.73
C HIS A 104 5.97 -2.16 -0.77
N VAL A 105 6.27 -1.46 0.33
CA VAL A 105 5.95 -0.04 0.47
C VAL A 105 7.22 0.72 0.77
N VAL A 106 7.50 1.72 -0.04
CA VAL A 106 8.66 2.61 0.14
C VAL A 106 8.21 4.05 0.19
N ARG A 107 9.08 4.91 0.72
CA ARG A 107 8.91 6.34 0.67
C ARG A 107 9.08 6.83 -0.76
N SER A 108 8.21 7.75 -1.17
CA SER A 108 8.33 8.48 -2.45
C SER A 108 9.56 9.40 -2.49
N GLY A 109 10.00 9.90 -1.33
CA GLY A 109 11.22 10.67 -1.15
C GLY A 109 10.97 12.11 -0.67
N LYS A 110 11.73 12.52 0.35
CA LYS A 110 11.86 13.91 0.81
C LYS A 110 13.31 14.17 1.21
N LYS A 111 13.71 15.45 1.32
CA LYS A 111 15.09 15.88 1.67
C LYS A 111 15.69 15.14 2.88
N LEU A 112 14.88 14.83 3.90
CA LEU A 112 15.30 14.13 5.13
C LEU A 112 14.99 12.62 5.14
N LYS A 113 14.23 12.12 4.17
CA LYS A 113 13.79 10.72 4.11
C LYS A 113 13.88 10.25 2.65
N PRO A 114 15.01 9.65 2.25
CA PRO A 114 15.27 9.35 0.84
C PRO A 114 14.23 8.39 0.27
N ALA A 115 14.01 8.51 -1.03
CA ALA A 115 13.13 7.62 -1.78
C ALA A 115 13.63 6.17 -1.72
N GLY A 116 12.72 5.20 -1.80
CA GLY A 116 13.08 3.78 -1.77
C GLY A 116 13.36 3.20 -0.38
N MET A 117 13.42 4.03 0.68
CA MET A 117 13.44 3.54 2.06
C MET A 117 12.07 2.96 2.42
N MET A 118 12.02 1.79 3.05
CA MET A 118 10.76 1.18 3.47
C MET A 118 9.95 2.08 4.41
N MET A 119 8.63 1.96 4.31
CA MET A 119 7.67 2.67 5.16
C MET A 119 6.85 1.65 5.97
N PRO A 120 6.72 1.82 7.30
CA PRO A 120 5.80 0.98 8.06
C PRO A 120 4.36 1.24 7.64
N THR A 121 3.57 0.16 7.58
CA THR A 121 2.13 0.21 7.32
C THR A 121 1.41 0.93 8.46
N CYS A 122 0.50 1.87 8.14
CA CYS A 122 -0.29 2.56 9.16
C CYS A 122 -1.38 1.65 9.76
N PRO A 123 -1.99 2.00 10.91
CA PRO A 123 -3.05 1.19 11.53
C PRO A 123 -4.24 0.92 10.61
N HIS A 124 -4.70 1.91 9.83
CA HIS A 124 -5.79 1.74 8.87
C HIS A 124 -5.45 0.70 7.81
N CYS A 125 -4.26 0.80 7.21
CA CYS A 125 -3.85 -0.10 6.15
C CYS A 125 -3.53 -1.49 6.70
N ASN A 126 -2.97 -1.60 7.91
CA ASN A 126 -2.74 -2.88 8.55
C ASN A 126 -4.05 -3.66 8.76
N PHE A 127 -5.13 -2.96 9.12
CA PHE A 127 -6.47 -3.57 9.19
C PHE A 127 -6.98 -3.97 7.80
N ILE A 128 -6.91 -3.06 6.82
CA ILE A 128 -7.41 -3.31 5.46
C ILE A 128 -6.66 -4.46 4.77
N THR A 129 -5.36 -4.59 5.01
CA THR A 129 -4.50 -5.59 4.36
C THR A 129 -4.17 -6.77 5.28
N GLU A 130 -4.95 -6.99 6.34
CA GLU A 130 -4.74 -8.11 7.26
C GLU A 130 -4.74 -9.46 6.53
N GLY A 131 -3.77 -10.33 6.85
CA GLY A 131 -3.62 -11.64 6.21
C GLY A 131 -2.85 -11.62 4.87
N PHE A 132 -2.50 -10.45 4.34
CA PHE A 132 -1.61 -10.35 3.18
C PHE A 132 -0.15 -10.24 3.59
N GLU A 133 0.73 -10.73 2.72
CA GLU A 133 2.17 -10.68 2.93
C GLU A 133 2.73 -9.29 2.61
N PHE A 134 3.56 -8.76 3.49
CA PHE A 134 4.33 -7.53 3.26
C PHE A 134 5.81 -7.85 3.38
N SER A 135 6.58 -7.47 2.36
CA SER A 135 8.03 -7.53 2.40
C SER A 135 8.56 -6.40 3.28
N SER A 136 8.69 -6.67 4.58
CA SER A 136 9.38 -5.79 5.53
C SER A 136 10.73 -6.39 5.95
N GLU A 137 11.78 -5.56 6.02
CA GLU A 137 12.99 -5.85 6.82
C GLU A 137 12.75 -5.57 8.33
N VAL A 138 11.68 -4.86 8.68
CA VAL A 138 11.30 -4.69 10.09
C VAL A 138 10.58 -5.96 10.51
N LYS A 139 11.28 -6.84 11.23
CA LYS A 139 10.67 -7.94 12.00
C LYS A 139 9.44 -7.38 12.72
N LYS A 140 8.30 -8.06 12.60
CA LYS A 140 7.15 -7.83 13.49
C LYS A 140 7.66 -7.92 14.93
N ILE A 141 7.86 -6.79 15.60
CA ILE A 141 8.10 -6.79 17.04
C ILE A 141 6.74 -7.12 17.66
N GLY A 142 6.63 -8.32 18.22
CA GLY A 142 5.49 -8.73 19.04
C GLY A 142 4.50 -9.70 18.40
N LYS A 143 4.92 -10.93 18.11
CA LYS A 143 4.12 -12.13 18.41
C LYS A 143 5.08 -13.17 18.99
N SER A 144 5.22 -13.14 20.31
CA SER A 144 5.74 -14.30 21.04
C SER A 144 4.68 -15.39 20.95
N ASN A 145 5.15 -16.61 20.66
CA ASN A 145 4.34 -17.83 20.72
C ASN A 145 3.67 -18.00 22.08
#